data_AF-A0AAU6WQP0-F1
#
_entry.id   AF-A0AAU6WQP0-F1
#
_cell.length_a   1.000
_cell.length_b   1.000
_cell.length_c   1.000
_cell.angle_alpha   90.00
_cell.angle_beta   90.00
_cell.angle_gamma   90.00
#
_symmetry.space_group_name_H-M   'P 1'
#
loop_
_entity.id
_entity.type
_entity.pdbx_description
1 polymer ?
#
loop_
_entity_poly.entity_id
_entity_poly.type
_entity_poly.pdbx_seq_one_letter_code
_entity_poly.pdbx_strand_id
1 'polypeptide(L)'
;MVIKIFSENDTLCIENNLQVREQIKESSGIGLANIVQRYALLTKKNVFIEKSEDYFKVKLPVLSSKSNTFSVIPENKNESYERAQKRVKEIKSFYSNLISYCIIIPFLVIINLLTTPENIWFFFPMLGWGIGVAAHGMSVFAIGKKWEEKRSGRFLKNNTNNKF
;
A
#
# COMPACT_ATOMS: atom_id res chain seq x y z
N MET A 1 28.74 11.36 -28.65
CA MET A 1 28.74 10.82 -27.27
C MET A 1 29.55 9.56 -27.28
N VAL A 2 30.62 9.49 -26.48
CA VAL A 2 31.48 8.32 -26.39
C VAL A 2 31.39 7.80 -24.97
N ILE A 3 30.82 6.61 -24.81
CA ILE A 3 30.72 5.91 -23.54
C ILE A 3 31.76 4.79 -23.55
N LYS A 4 32.65 4.79 -22.56
CA LYS A 4 33.63 3.72 -22.35
C LYS A 4 33.19 2.91 -21.13
N ILE A 5 33.14 1.59 -21.30
CA ILE A 5 32.79 0.64 -20.24
C ILE A 5 33.93 -0.35 -20.13
N PHE A 6 34.51 -0.47 -18.93
CA PHE A 6 35.59 -1.41 -18.65
C PHE A 6 35.51 -1.90 -17.21
N SER A 7 36.14 -3.02 -16.91
CA SER A 7 36.20 -3.60 -15.57
C SER A 7 37.61 -3.47 -15.03
N GLU A 8 37.74 -3.00 -13.80
CA GLU A 8 39.01 -2.83 -13.10
C GLU A 8 38.83 -3.26 -11.64
N ASN A 9 39.66 -4.17 -11.14
CA ASN A 9 39.69 -4.59 -9.73
C ASN A 9 38.30 -4.88 -9.12
N ASP A 10 37.52 -5.78 -9.72
CA ASP A 10 36.16 -6.17 -9.27
C ASP A 10 35.12 -5.02 -9.31
N THR A 11 35.41 -3.97 -10.08
CA THR A 11 34.56 -2.78 -10.22
C THR A 11 34.33 -2.45 -11.70
N LEU A 12 33.06 -2.26 -12.07
CA LEU A 12 32.65 -1.80 -13.38
C LEU A 12 32.77 -0.28 -13.45
N CYS A 13 33.62 0.20 -14.34
CA CYS A 13 33.84 1.62 -14.59
C CYS A 13 33.07 2.03 -15.85
N ILE A 14 32.15 2.99 -15.70
CA ILE A 14 31.45 3.63 -16.82
C ILE A 14 31.91 5.08 -16.90
N GLU A 15 32.56 5.42 -18.00
CA GLU A 15 32.96 6.78 -18.34
C GLU A 15 32.12 7.31 -19.51
N ASN A 16 31.61 8.53 -19.38
CA ASN A 16 31.01 9.25 -20.49
C ASN A 16 31.71 10.59 -20.69
N ASN A 17 31.94 10.97 -21.95
CA ASN A 17 32.47 12.29 -22.27
C ASN A 17 31.45 13.39 -21.93
N LEU A 18 31.88 14.43 -21.21
CA LEU A 18 30.98 15.50 -20.79
C LEU A 18 30.66 16.38 -22.01
N GLN A 19 29.51 16.17 -22.65
CA GLN A 19 29.05 17.07 -23.70
C GLN A 19 28.52 18.35 -23.05
N VAL A 20 29.33 19.41 -23.04
CA VAL A 20 28.90 20.74 -22.60
C VAL A 20 27.76 21.19 -23.53
N ARG A 21 26.53 21.23 -23.03
CA ARG A 21 25.39 21.86 -23.71
C ARG A 21 25.21 23.25 -23.09
N GLU A 22 25.11 24.29 -23.92
CA GLU A 22 24.94 25.71 -23.51
C GLU A 22 23.67 25.99 -22.67
N GLN A 23 22.76 25.02 -22.53
CA GLN A 23 21.67 25.08 -21.56
C GLN A 23 22.04 24.26 -20.32
N ILE A 24 22.63 24.94 -19.33
CA ILE A 24 22.90 24.39 -18.00
C ILE A 24 21.56 24.17 -17.30
N LYS A 25 20.93 23.03 -17.56
CA LYS A 25 19.95 22.47 -16.63
C LYS A 25 20.75 21.52 -15.75
N GLU A 26 21.08 21.96 -14.54
CA GLU A 26 21.70 21.11 -13.53
C GLU A 26 20.98 19.76 -13.53
N SER A 27 21.68 18.70 -13.95
CA SER A 27 21.09 17.37 -13.83
C SER A 27 20.80 17.21 -12.35
N SER A 28 19.54 17.01 -11.97
CA SER A 28 19.04 17.27 -10.62
C SER A 28 19.64 16.38 -9.52
N GLY A 29 20.71 15.63 -9.78
CA GLY A 29 21.34 14.65 -8.88
C GLY A 29 20.50 13.40 -8.66
N ILE A 30 19.20 13.45 -8.99
CA ILE A 30 18.20 12.40 -8.77
C ILE A 30 18.62 11.07 -9.41
N GLY A 31 19.18 11.11 -10.64
CA GLY A 31 19.59 9.90 -11.36
C GLY A 31 20.70 9.14 -10.65
N LEU A 32 21.74 9.84 -10.19
CA LEU A 32 22.87 9.22 -9.48
C LEU A 32 22.45 8.76 -8.08
N ALA A 33 21.64 9.55 -7.37
CA ALA A 33 21.09 9.15 -6.08
C ALA A 33 20.28 7.84 -6.19
N ASN A 34 19.54 7.66 -7.29
CA ASN A 34 18.77 6.44 -7.54
C ASN A 34 19.69 5.23 -7.75
N ILE A 35 20.75 5.37 -8.54
CA ILE A 35 21.74 4.31 -8.78
C ILE A 35 22.44 3.94 -7.45
N VAL A 36 22.87 4.92 -6.68
CA VAL A 36 23.50 4.71 -5.35
C VAL A 36 22.54 3.99 -4.39
N GLN A 37 21.28 4.43 -4.32
CA GLN A 37 20.26 3.77 -3.49
C GLN A 37 20.05 2.31 -3.87
N ARG A 38 19.96 2.01 -5.17
CA ARG A 38 19.75 0.63 -5.64
C ARG A 38 20.92 -0.28 -5.30
N TYR A 39 22.15 0.21 -5.44
CA TYR A 39 23.34 -0.56 -5.07
C TYR A 39 23.46 -0.76 -3.55
N ALA A 40 23.10 0.24 -2.74
CA ALA A 40 23.12 0.13 -1.28
C ALA A 40 22.17 -0.97 -0.74
N LEU A 41 21.10 -1.31 -1.47
CA LEU A 41 20.19 -2.41 -1.12
C LEU A 41 20.77 -3.80 -1.43
N LEU A 42 21.66 -3.89 -2.40
CA LEU A 42 22.16 -5.15 -2.95
C LEU A 42 23.57 -5.49 -2.44
N THR A 43 24.33 -4.50 -1.98
CA THR A 43 25.69 -4.70 -1.50
C THR A 43 26.09 -3.67 -0.45
N LYS A 44 26.99 -4.07 0.45
CA LYS A 44 27.65 -3.16 1.41
C LYS A 44 28.83 -2.39 0.77
N LYS A 45 29.20 -2.71 -0.48
CA LYS A 45 30.28 -2.04 -1.21
C LYS A 45 29.77 -0.69 -1.74
N ASN A 46 30.55 0.37 -1.51
CA ASN A 46 30.18 1.74 -1.89
C ASN A 46 30.34 1.99 -3.40
N VAL A 47 29.45 2.82 -3.95
CA VAL A 47 29.56 3.36 -5.31
C VAL A 47 30.40 4.63 -5.27
N PHE A 48 31.38 4.75 -6.17
CA PHE A 48 32.24 5.94 -6.27
C PHE A 48 31.92 6.73 -7.54
N ILE A 49 31.77 8.04 -7.39
CA ILE A 49 31.49 8.97 -8.49
C ILE A 49 32.67 9.94 -8.57
N GLU A 50 33.27 10.03 -9.74
CA GLU A 50 34.42 10.90 -10.02
C GLU A 50 34.03 11.83 -11.18
N LYS A 51 34.04 13.14 -10.90
CA LYS A 51 33.70 14.18 -11.88
C LYS A 51 34.96 14.98 -12.19
N SER A 52 35.31 15.06 -13.47
CA SER A 52 36.36 15.94 -14.00
C SER A 52 35.75 16.93 -15.00
N GLU A 53 36.56 17.86 -15.51
CA GLU A 53 36.14 18.86 -16.50
C GLU A 53 35.73 18.21 -17.84
N ASP A 54 36.39 17.12 -18.22
CA ASP A 54 36.18 16.47 -19.53
C ASP A 54 35.38 15.16 -19.48
N TYR A 55 35.29 14.54 -18.31
CA TYR A 55 34.67 13.22 -18.16
C TYR A 55 33.91 13.05 -16.87
N PHE A 56 32.89 12.20 -16.94
CA PHE A 56 32.13 11.73 -15.81
C PHE A 56 32.31 10.21 -15.67
N LYS A 57 32.76 9.76 -14.50
CA LYS A 57 33.08 8.36 -14.23
C LYS A 57 32.30 7.85 -13.02
N VAL A 58 31.63 6.71 -13.19
CA VAL A 58 30.98 5.97 -12.10
C VAL A 58 31.62 4.61 -11.96
N LYS A 59 32.03 4.26 -10.73
CA LYS A 59 32.64 2.98 -10.37
C LYS A 59 31.62 2.18 -9.56
N LEU A 60 31.12 1.10 -10.13
CA LEU A 60 30.11 0.22 -9.54
C LEU A 60 30.72 -1.13 -9.17
N PRO A 61 30.60 -1.62 -7.93
CA PRO A 61 31.12 -2.94 -7.58
C PRO A 61 30.41 -4.03 -8.40
N VAL A 62 31.18 -4.95 -8.99
CA VAL A 62 30.62 -6.07 -9.74
C VAL A 62 29.97 -7.03 -8.74
N LEU A 63 28.66 -7.26 -8.92
CA LEU A 63 27.90 -8.18 -8.08
C LEU A 63 28.14 -9.61 -8.57
N SER A 64 29.20 -10.24 -8.07
CA SER A 64 29.49 -11.65 -8.35
C SER A 64 29.02 -12.52 -7.18
N SER A 65 27.82 -13.09 -7.27
CA SER A 65 27.54 -14.43 -6.72
C SER A 65 26.16 -14.95 -7.17
N LYS A 66 26.18 -16.19 -7.65
CA LYS A 66 25.06 -17.04 -8.10
C LYS A 66 23.86 -17.12 -7.13
N SER A 67 22.67 -17.28 -7.74
CA SER A 67 21.43 -17.91 -7.21
C SER A 67 20.50 -17.08 -6.30
N ASN A 68 19.53 -16.36 -6.88
CA ASN A 68 18.11 -16.77 -6.89
C ASN A 68 17.25 -15.74 -7.66
N THR A 69 16.40 -16.28 -8.53
CA THR A 69 15.25 -15.74 -9.28
C THR A 69 14.79 -14.30 -8.96
N PHE A 70 14.61 -13.52 -10.04
CA PHE A 70 13.84 -12.26 -10.07
C PHE A 70 12.60 -12.27 -9.15
N SER A 71 12.51 -11.29 -8.24
CA SER A 71 11.29 -10.83 -7.55
C SER A 71 11.60 -9.41 -7.05
N VAL A 72 10.76 -8.36 -7.13
CA VAL A 72 9.39 -8.19 -6.63
C VAL A 72 8.80 -6.92 -7.29
N ILE A 73 7.70 -7.03 -8.06
CA ILE A 73 6.74 -5.90 -8.18
C ILE A 73 6.20 -5.70 -6.76
N PRO A 74 6.14 -4.49 -6.17
CA PRO A 74 5.73 -4.33 -4.78
C PRO A 74 4.31 -4.90 -4.59
N GLU A 75 4.24 -6.10 -4.05
CA GLU A 75 3.07 -6.93 -3.74
C GLU A 75 2.01 -6.15 -2.93
N ASN A 76 2.44 -5.09 -2.25
CA ASN A 76 1.63 -4.18 -1.44
C ASN A 76 0.55 -3.39 -2.22
N LYS A 77 0.75 -3.09 -3.51
CA LYS A 77 -0.22 -2.27 -4.29
C LYS A 77 -1.51 -3.03 -4.61
N ASN A 78 -1.42 -4.34 -4.83
CA ASN A 78 -2.59 -5.19 -5.04
C ASN A 78 -3.34 -5.39 -3.73
N GLU A 79 -2.64 -5.63 -2.62
CA GLU A 79 -3.28 -5.82 -1.31
C GLU A 79 -4.09 -4.61 -0.83
N SER A 80 -3.55 -3.39 -1.01
CA SER A 80 -4.24 -2.17 -0.58
C SER A 80 -5.50 -1.88 -1.41
N TYR A 81 -5.44 -2.13 -2.72
CA TYR A 81 -6.57 -2.00 -3.63
C TYR A 81 -7.64 -3.08 -3.38
N GLU A 82 -7.24 -4.34 -3.21
CA GLU A 82 -8.16 -5.44 -2.87
C GLU A 82 -8.87 -5.20 -1.54
N ARG A 83 -8.15 -4.71 -0.52
CA ARG A 83 -8.75 -4.32 0.76
C ARG A 83 -9.76 -3.19 0.58
N ALA A 84 -9.43 -2.16 -0.20
CA ALA A 84 -10.35 -1.06 -0.48
C ALA A 84 -11.62 -1.55 -1.21
N GLN A 85 -11.48 -2.41 -2.22
CA GLN A 85 -12.63 -2.99 -2.92
C GLN A 85 -13.49 -3.87 -2.02
N LYS A 86 -12.86 -4.72 -1.20
CA LYS A 86 -13.58 -5.56 -0.23
C LYS A 86 -14.40 -4.71 0.74
N ARG A 87 -13.83 -3.61 1.25
CA ARG A 87 -14.53 -2.66 2.12
C ARG A 87 -15.72 -2.02 1.43
N VAL A 88 -15.58 -1.56 0.19
CA VAL A 88 -16.69 -0.99 -0.59
C VAL A 88 -17.79 -2.03 -0.80
N LYS A 89 -17.44 -3.28 -1.11
CA LYS A 89 -18.40 -4.37 -1.28
C LYS A 89 -19.17 -4.67 0.01
N GLU A 90 -18.48 -4.75 1.14
CA GLU A 90 -19.09 -4.97 2.45
C GLU A 90 -20.04 -3.82 2.83
N ILE A 91 -19.62 -2.57 2.62
CA ILE A 91 -20.47 -1.38 2.87
C ILE A 91 -21.73 -1.42 1.98
N LYS A 92 -21.59 -1.73 0.69
CA LYS A 92 -22.75 -1.87 -0.21
C LYS A 92 -23.70 -2.99 0.23
N SER A 93 -23.17 -4.14 0.62
CA SER A 93 -23.96 -5.26 1.13
C SER A 93 -24.72 -4.88 2.40
N PHE A 94 -24.08 -4.15 3.31
CA PHE A 94 -24.70 -3.65 4.52
C PHE A 94 -25.88 -2.72 4.21
N TYR A 95 -25.67 -1.70 3.38
CA TYR A 95 -26.73 -0.76 3.01
C TYR A 95 -27.87 -1.44 2.28
N SER A 96 -27.58 -2.40 1.39
CA SER A 96 -28.63 -3.19 0.74
C SER A 96 -29.49 -3.93 1.76
N ASN A 97 -28.89 -4.58 2.75
CA ASN A 97 -29.65 -5.32 3.77
C ASN A 97 -30.43 -4.37 4.70
N LEU A 98 -29.83 -3.24 5.09
CA LEU A 98 -30.45 -2.22 5.93
C LEU A 98 -31.65 -1.56 5.25
N ILE A 99 -31.54 -1.18 3.98
CA ILE A 99 -32.64 -0.58 3.22
C ILE A 99 -33.79 -1.57 3.10
N SER A 100 -33.49 -2.84 2.74
CA SER A 100 -34.51 -3.90 2.70
C SER A 100 -35.19 -4.07 4.05
N TYR A 101 -34.45 -4.03 5.16
CA TYR A 101 -35.01 -4.10 6.50
C TYR A 101 -35.94 -2.91 6.79
N CYS A 102 -35.53 -1.68 6.45
CA CYS A 102 -36.34 -0.48 6.63
C CYS A 102 -37.61 -0.43 5.77
N ILE A 103 -37.67 -1.16 4.65
CA ILE A 103 -38.85 -1.23 3.79
C ILE A 103 -39.77 -2.39 4.19
N ILE A 104 -39.19 -3.58 4.40
CA ILE A 104 -39.95 -4.80 4.66
C ILE A 104 -40.56 -4.79 6.06
N ILE A 105 -39.86 -4.31 7.08
CA ILE A 105 -40.40 -4.35 8.45
C ILE A 105 -41.65 -3.48 8.60
N PRO A 106 -41.69 -2.20 8.18
CA PRO A 106 -42.92 -1.43 8.22
C PRO A 106 -44.05 -2.05 7.39
N PHE A 107 -43.73 -2.63 6.24
CA PHE A 107 -44.71 -3.36 5.44
C PHE A 107 -45.33 -4.54 6.21
N LEU A 108 -44.51 -5.35 6.89
CA LEU A 108 -44.99 -6.47 7.72
C LEU A 108 -45.78 -5.98 8.95
N VAL A 109 -45.38 -4.86 9.56
CA VAL A 109 -46.14 -4.23 10.66
C VAL A 109 -47.54 -3.87 10.19
N ILE A 110 -47.67 -3.23 9.02
CA ILE A 110 -48.96 -2.88 8.44
C ILE A 110 -49.80 -4.14 8.19
N ILE A 111 -49.24 -5.17 7.55
CA ILE A 111 -49.96 -6.43 7.30
C ILE A 111 -50.41 -7.08 8.60
N ASN A 112 -49.55 -7.09 9.63
CA ASN A 112 -49.89 -7.69 10.90
C ASN A 112 -51.06 -6.95 11.57
N LEU A 113 -51.03 -5.61 11.59
CA LEU A 113 -52.10 -4.79 12.17
C LEU A 113 -53.42 -4.90 11.40
N LEU A 114 -53.37 -5.12 10.07
CA LEU A 114 -54.57 -5.29 9.25
C LEU A 114 -55.16 -6.70 9.32
N THR A 115 -54.32 -7.74 9.42
CA THR A 115 -54.78 -9.14 9.28
C THR A 115 -55.09 -9.76 10.64
N THR A 116 -54.21 -9.55 11.61
CA THR A 116 -54.27 -10.21 12.92
C THR A 116 -53.77 -9.25 14.01
N PRO A 117 -54.51 -8.16 14.32
CA PRO A 117 -54.08 -7.16 15.30
C PRO A 117 -53.91 -7.73 16.71
N GLU A 118 -54.63 -8.81 17.05
CA GLU A 118 -54.53 -9.49 18.35
C GLU A 118 -53.24 -10.31 18.50
N ASN A 119 -52.58 -10.68 17.40
CA ASN A 119 -51.36 -11.49 17.42
C ASN A 119 -50.20 -10.73 16.78
N ILE A 120 -49.29 -10.20 17.58
CA ILE A 120 -48.22 -9.28 17.15
C ILE A 120 -46.98 -10.05 16.65
N TRP A 121 -47.13 -10.80 15.57
CA TRP A 121 -46.06 -11.64 15.04
C TRP A 121 -44.93 -10.88 14.35
N PHE A 122 -45.11 -9.60 13.95
CA PHE A 122 -44.05 -8.83 13.26
C PHE A 122 -42.77 -8.67 14.12
N PHE A 123 -42.88 -8.79 15.46
CA PHE A 123 -41.74 -8.70 16.37
C PHE A 123 -40.67 -9.76 16.09
N PHE A 124 -41.07 -10.96 15.69
CA PHE A 124 -40.13 -12.05 15.40
C PHE A 124 -39.18 -11.73 14.23
N PRO A 125 -39.66 -11.38 13.01
CA PRO A 125 -38.78 -10.98 11.92
C PRO A 125 -38.04 -9.66 12.22
N MET A 126 -38.67 -8.70 12.91
CA MET A 126 -38.01 -7.45 13.30
C MET A 126 -36.78 -7.73 14.18
N LEU A 127 -36.95 -8.41 15.31
CA LEU A 127 -35.85 -8.67 16.23
C LEU A 127 -34.85 -9.68 15.66
N GLY A 128 -35.34 -10.77 15.05
CA GLY A 128 -34.49 -11.81 14.50
C GLY A 128 -33.58 -11.30 13.37
N TRP A 129 -34.15 -10.57 12.41
CA TRP A 129 -33.35 -10.00 11.31
C TRP A 129 -32.57 -8.75 11.76
N GLY A 130 -33.15 -7.94 12.65
CA GLY A 130 -32.53 -6.71 13.16
C GLY A 130 -31.20 -6.96 13.87
N ILE A 131 -31.09 -8.06 14.64
CA ILE A 131 -29.82 -8.48 15.25
C ILE A 131 -28.75 -8.75 14.18
N GLY A 132 -29.12 -9.41 13.07
CA GLY A 132 -28.20 -9.69 11.96
C GLY A 132 -27.70 -8.41 11.28
N VAL A 133 -28.59 -7.45 11.04
CA VAL A 133 -28.23 -6.12 10.49
C VAL A 133 -27.29 -5.38 11.44
N ALA A 134 -27.60 -5.38 12.74
CA ALA A 134 -26.77 -4.73 13.76
C ALA A 134 -25.37 -5.38 13.87
N ALA A 135 -25.28 -6.71 13.86
CA ALA A 135 -24.02 -7.45 13.88
C ALA A 135 -23.17 -7.15 12.62
N HIS A 136 -23.80 -7.10 11.44
CA HIS A 136 -23.11 -6.73 10.20
C HIS A 136 -22.58 -5.30 10.25
N GLY A 137 -23.37 -4.34 10.75
CA GLY A 137 -22.95 -2.95 10.94
C GLY A 137 -21.76 -2.83 11.89
N MET A 138 -21.79 -3.55 13.02
CA MET A 138 -20.68 -3.59 13.96
C MET A 138 -19.41 -4.17 13.32
N SER A 139 -19.54 -5.23 12.51
CA SER A 139 -18.42 -5.82 11.78
C SER A 139 -17.78 -4.82 10.80
N VAL A 140 -18.61 -4.13 10.00
CA VAL A 140 -18.13 -3.19 8.97
C VAL A 140 -17.45 -1.96 9.61
N PHE A 141 -18.07 -1.36 10.62
CA PHE A 141 -17.63 -0.06 11.15
C PHE A 141 -16.74 -0.16 12.42
N ALA A 142 -17.03 -1.07 13.36
CA ALA A 142 -16.32 -1.12 14.63
C ALA A 142 -15.01 -1.93 14.58
N ILE A 143 -15.01 -3.09 13.91
CA ILE A 143 -13.82 -3.93 13.81
C ILE A 143 -12.72 -3.25 12.99
N GLY A 144 -13.11 -2.53 11.93
CA GLY A 144 -12.21 -1.73 11.12
C GLY A 144 -11.46 -0.66 11.92
N LYS A 145 -12.19 0.14 12.70
CA LYS A 145 -11.63 1.24 13.50
C LYS A 145 -10.67 0.74 14.58
N LYS A 146 -11.01 -0.37 15.24
CA LYS A 146 -10.15 -1.01 16.26
C LYS A 146 -8.83 -1.51 15.69
N TRP A 147 -8.79 -1.88 14.41
CA TRP A 147 -7.56 -2.30 13.73
C TRP A 147 -6.66 -1.10 13.41
N GLU A 148 -7.24 0.03 12.99
CA GLU A 148 -6.53 1.28 12.73
C GLU A 148 -5.91 1.88 14.00
N GLU A 149 -6.67 1.92 15.10
CA GLU A 149 -6.21 2.41 16.40
C GLU A 149 -4.99 1.61 16.92
N LYS A 150 -5.00 0.28 16.77
CA LYS A 150 -3.84 -0.56 17.14
C LYS A 150 -2.60 -0.26 16.31
N ARG A 151 -2.76 0.16 15.05
CA ARG A 151 -1.63 0.46 14.18
C ARG A 151 -0.99 1.80 14.58
N SER A 152 -1.80 2.83 14.82
CA SER A 152 -1.31 4.15 15.26
C SER A 152 -0.62 4.09 16.63
N GLY A 153 -1.17 3.33 17.59
CA GLY A 153 -0.55 3.16 18.91
C GLY A 153 0.79 2.41 18.88
N ARG A 154 0.96 1.45 17.96
CA ARG A 154 2.23 0.71 17.80
C ARG A 154 3.37 1.60 17.31
N PHE A 155 3.10 2.56 16.42
CA PHE A 155 4.13 3.49 15.95
C PHE A 155 4.58 4.47 17.03
N LEU A 156 3.64 4.98 17.84
CA LEU A 156 3.96 5.85 18.96
C LEU A 156 4.82 5.13 20.01
N LYS A 157 4.46 3.89 20.37
CA LYS A 157 5.21 3.07 21.35
C LYS A 157 6.60 2.65 20.87
N ASN A 158 6.76 2.33 19.59
CA ASN A 158 8.08 1.97 19.04
C ASN A 158 9.02 3.18 18.93
N ASN A 159 8.51 4.40 18.71
CA ASN A 159 9.34 5.61 18.65
C ASN A 159 9.87 5.99 20.05
N THR A 160 9.06 5.81 21.10
CA THR A 160 9.50 6.04 22.49
C THR A 160 10.51 4.99 22.98
N ASN A 161 10.36 3.72 22.60
CA ASN A 161 11.29 2.66 23.03
C ASN A 161 12.65 2.69 22.32
N ASN A 162 12.81 3.41 21.20
CA ASN A 162 14.07 3.49 20.44
C ASN A 162 14.87 4.76 20.78
N LYS A 163 14.56 5.40 21.91
CA LYS A 163 15.13 6.68 22.36
C LYS A 163 15.94 6.59 23.67
N PHE A 164 16.29 5.38 24.11
CA PHE A 164 17.12 5.13 25.29
C PHE A 164 18.23 4.14 24.95
#